data_AF-A0A2G9UKK3-F1
#
_entry.id   AF-A0A2G9UKK3-F1
#
_cell.length_a   1.000
_cell.length_b   1.000
_cell.length_c   1.000
_cell.angle_alpha   90.00
_cell.angle_beta   90.00
_cell.angle_gamma   90.00
#
_symmetry.space_group_name_H-M   'P 1'
#
loop_
_entity.id
_entity.type
_entity.pdbx_description
1 polymer ?
#
loop_
_entity_poly.entity_id
_entity_poly.type
_entity_poly.pdbx_seq_one_letter_code
_entity_poly.pdbx_strand_id
1 'polypeptide(L)'
;MFGSSAKKLALIPRTVHHYEGDDSEDDENYDLPDIIFDQIRFTETNTKRQLTLTNLKAMWCRDVAHYLEWIAGVPELRLLDVHEKLKLVTRQLCKIICFMLSYWTYRQAHDGIVFGSGICFIPTEHQDETLKSFLDSLANVVQNNITSIFRKVAITREEYILMKLINLFDTQYVHFPPSDRNVVNAALRKYQAALVNHIKVSHPSFDYNAVAERISALFGVMPYLELAGQIDDIHWSVMTAHNDGNIRGRLTNEIHVQSTRIS
;
A
#
# COMPACT_ATOMS: atom_id res chain seq x y z
N MET A 1 53.81 -29.00 -39.29
CA MET A 1 53.84 -27.90 -40.29
C MET A 1 54.47 -26.69 -39.64
N PHE A 2 55.47 -26.13 -40.32
CA PHE A 2 56.14 -24.84 -40.12
C PHE A 2 55.20 -23.75 -39.58
N GLY A 3 55.59 -22.78 -38.75
CA GLY A 3 56.89 -22.28 -38.31
C GLY A 3 56.75 -20.79 -37.95
N SER A 4 57.63 -20.30 -37.07
CA SER A 4 58.20 -18.92 -37.07
C SER A 4 57.27 -17.72 -36.75
N SER A 5 57.47 -17.04 -35.60
CA SER A 5 58.32 -15.83 -35.44
C SER A 5 57.55 -14.54 -35.77
N ALA A 6 57.06 -13.81 -34.76
CA ALA A 6 57.76 -12.76 -34.00
C ALA A 6 57.81 -11.40 -34.70
N LYS A 7 57.78 -10.36 -33.85
CA LYS A 7 58.13 -8.93 -34.11
C LYS A 7 57.00 -8.14 -34.79
N LYS A 8 56.78 -6.86 -34.52
CA LYS A 8 57.42 -5.81 -33.68
C LYS A 8 56.53 -4.55 -33.85
N LEU A 9 56.54 -3.65 -32.86
CA LEU A 9 56.58 -2.15 -32.96
C LEU A 9 55.54 -1.46 -33.89
N ALA A 10 54.89 -0.35 -33.57
CA ALA A 10 55.40 0.88 -32.96
C ALA A 10 54.31 1.99 -32.97
N LEU A 11 54.40 2.92 -32.00
CA LEU A 11 54.14 4.38 -32.05
C LEU A 11 52.74 4.99 -32.43
N ILE A 12 52.00 5.50 -31.41
CA ILE A 12 51.70 6.92 -31.03
C ILE A 12 51.93 8.05 -32.10
N PRO A 13 51.25 9.25 -32.19
CA PRO A 13 50.10 9.89 -31.46
C PRO A 13 49.01 10.67 -32.28
N ARG A 14 47.96 11.15 -31.56
CA ARG A 14 47.17 12.41 -31.67
C ARG A 14 46.38 12.73 -32.96
N THR A 15 45.06 12.94 -32.84
CA THR A 15 44.47 14.32 -32.80
C THR A 15 43.03 14.33 -32.27
N VAL A 16 42.70 15.45 -31.64
CA VAL A 16 41.47 15.87 -30.98
C VAL A 16 40.32 16.04 -31.97
N HIS A 17 39.13 15.53 -31.63
CA HIS A 17 37.87 16.16 -32.02
C HIS A 17 36.94 16.23 -30.79
N HIS A 18 36.60 17.46 -30.40
CA HIS A 18 35.47 17.79 -29.53
C HIS A 18 34.15 17.28 -30.11
N TYR A 19 33.25 16.79 -29.26
CA TYR A 19 31.78 16.96 -29.24
C TYR A 19 31.29 16.11 -28.03
N GLU A 20 31.01 16.74 -26.89
CA GLU A 20 29.69 17.16 -26.38
C GLU A 20 28.79 15.99 -25.94
N GLY A 21 28.33 16.06 -24.67
CA GLY A 21 27.18 15.32 -24.15
C GLY A 21 27.52 14.05 -23.36
N ASP A 22 27.96 14.20 -22.11
CA ASP A 22 27.92 13.12 -21.13
C ASP A 22 26.66 13.32 -20.27
N ASP A 23 25.52 12.87 -20.81
CA ASP A 23 24.35 12.55 -19.99
C ASP A 23 24.64 11.19 -19.35
N SER A 24 25.28 11.21 -18.19
CA SER A 24 25.34 10.04 -17.32
C SER A 24 23.94 9.79 -16.78
N GLU A 25 23.18 8.95 -17.49
CA GLU A 25 22.05 8.22 -16.90
C GLU A 25 22.62 7.34 -15.79
N ASP A 26 22.58 7.86 -14.56
CA ASP A 26 22.71 7.05 -13.36
C ASP A 26 21.51 6.11 -13.31
N ASP A 27 21.72 4.91 -13.85
CA ASP A 27 20.85 3.75 -13.74
C ASP A 27 20.86 3.30 -12.27
N GLU A 28 20.16 4.04 -11.40
CA GLU A 28 19.89 3.65 -10.03
C GLU A 28 18.99 2.41 -10.07
N ASN A 29 19.64 1.24 -10.07
CA ASN A 29 19.00 -0.03 -9.78
C ASN A 29 18.42 0.04 -8.36
N TYR A 30 17.15 0.45 -8.26
CA TYR A 30 16.39 0.43 -7.02
C TYR A 30 16.12 -1.01 -6.63
N ASP A 31 17.11 -1.67 -6.05
CA ASP A 31 16.92 -2.93 -5.32
C ASP A 31 15.94 -2.64 -4.17
N LEU A 32 14.65 -2.84 -4.45
CA LEU A 32 13.60 -2.83 -3.43
C LEU A 32 13.99 -3.89 -2.40
N PRO A 33 14.14 -3.56 -1.12
CA PRO A 33 14.61 -4.54 -0.14
C PRO A 33 13.63 -5.70 -0.06
N ASP A 34 14.03 -6.88 -0.55
CA ASP A 34 13.30 -8.15 -0.51
C ASP A 34 12.73 -8.50 0.88
N ILE A 35 13.30 -7.88 1.91
CA ILE A 35 12.94 -8.05 3.34
C ILE A 35 11.55 -7.49 3.67
N ILE A 36 11.01 -6.53 2.90
CA ILE A 36 9.64 -6.00 3.12
C ILE A 36 8.57 -6.94 2.51
N PHE A 37 8.98 -7.87 1.65
CA PHE A 37 8.07 -8.60 0.80
C PHE A 37 7.54 -9.90 1.43
N ASP A 38 8.29 -10.64 2.25
CA ASP A 38 7.95 -12.06 2.48
C ASP A 38 7.28 -12.46 3.81
N GLN A 39 7.03 -11.53 4.75
CA GLN A 39 6.78 -11.97 6.14
C GLN A 39 5.35 -12.27 6.59
N ILE A 40 4.30 -12.06 5.78
CA ILE A 40 2.94 -12.35 6.25
C ILE A 40 2.24 -13.32 5.30
N ARG A 41 2.56 -14.61 5.47
CA ARG A 41 1.61 -15.68 5.13
C ARG A 41 0.42 -15.50 6.06
N PHE A 42 -0.62 -14.80 5.61
CA PHE A 42 -1.96 -15.12 6.09
C PHE A 42 -2.16 -16.59 5.76
N THR A 43 -2.06 -17.45 6.78
CA THR A 43 -2.28 -18.88 6.61
C THR A 43 -3.66 -19.04 6.00
N GLU A 44 -3.71 -19.61 4.79
CA GLU A 44 -4.93 -20.07 4.13
C GLU A 44 -5.55 -21.17 5.00
N THR A 45 -6.17 -20.78 6.10
CA THR A 45 -7.04 -21.68 6.83
C THR A 45 -8.28 -21.82 5.97
N ASN A 46 -8.48 -23.02 5.39
CA ASN A 46 -9.61 -23.37 4.51
C ASN A 46 -11.00 -23.12 5.14
N THR A 47 -11.09 -22.75 6.41
CA THR A 47 -12.34 -22.40 7.09
C THR A 47 -12.49 -20.89 7.20
N LYS A 48 -13.34 -20.34 6.33
CA LYS A 48 -13.87 -18.98 6.44
C LYS A 48 -14.83 -18.91 7.63
N ARG A 49 -14.65 -17.93 8.52
CA ARG A 49 -15.45 -17.71 9.72
C ARG A 49 -16.12 -16.35 9.63
N GLN A 50 -17.42 -16.31 9.85
CA GLN A 50 -18.16 -15.05 9.85
C GLN A 50 -17.70 -14.09 10.94
N LEU A 51 -17.60 -12.82 10.59
CA LEU A 51 -17.37 -11.74 11.53
C LEU A 51 -18.62 -11.53 12.39
N THR A 52 -18.40 -11.48 13.70
CA THR A 52 -19.42 -11.31 14.74
C THR A 52 -18.89 -10.32 15.78
N LEU A 53 -19.78 -9.77 16.62
CA LEU A 53 -19.36 -8.89 17.72
C LEU A 53 -18.35 -9.56 18.66
N THR A 54 -18.43 -10.89 18.83
CA THR A 54 -17.53 -11.66 19.69
C THR A 54 -16.09 -11.71 19.18
N ASN A 55 -15.89 -11.75 17.86
CA ASN A 55 -14.57 -11.83 17.24
C ASN A 55 -14.09 -10.50 16.62
N LEU A 56 -14.94 -9.46 16.62
CA LEU A 56 -14.66 -8.12 16.09
C LEU A 56 -13.39 -7.49 16.65
N LYS A 57 -13.25 -7.46 17.99
CA LYS A 57 -12.06 -6.89 18.64
C LYS A 57 -10.78 -7.63 18.26
N ALA A 58 -10.83 -8.95 18.24
CA ALA A 58 -9.67 -9.78 17.91
C ALA A 58 -9.25 -9.60 16.45
N MET A 59 -10.22 -9.46 15.55
CA MET A 59 -10.00 -9.15 14.13
C MET A 59 -9.30 -7.78 13.99
N TRP A 60 -9.84 -6.72 14.60
CA TRP A 60 -9.26 -5.37 14.52
C TRP A 60 -7.84 -5.29 15.09
N CYS A 61 -7.60 -5.88 16.28
CA CYS A 61 -6.27 -5.91 16.87
C CYS A 61 -5.25 -6.56 15.93
N ARG A 62 -5.68 -7.56 15.16
CA ARG A 62 -4.81 -8.26 14.22
C ARG A 62 -4.55 -7.43 12.97
N ASP A 63 -5.55 -6.78 12.42
CA ASP A 63 -5.38 -5.89 11.27
C ASP A 63 -4.44 -4.72 11.62
N VAL A 64 -4.61 -4.13 12.81
CA VAL A 64 -3.70 -3.09 13.34
C VAL A 64 -2.29 -3.64 13.57
N ALA A 65 -2.14 -4.85 14.11
CA ALA A 65 -0.82 -5.46 14.29
C ALA A 65 -0.10 -5.66 12.95
N HIS A 66 -0.81 -6.17 11.93
CA HIS A 66 -0.24 -6.34 10.58
C HIS A 66 0.10 -5.01 9.92
N TYR A 67 -0.71 -3.99 10.15
CA TYR A 67 -0.40 -2.63 9.71
C TYR A 67 0.89 -2.12 10.36
N LEU A 68 1.02 -2.22 11.68
CA LEU A 68 2.20 -1.75 12.42
C LEU A 68 3.47 -2.53 12.08
N GLU A 69 3.36 -3.84 11.88
CA GLU A 69 4.46 -4.70 11.42
C GLU A 69 4.94 -4.26 10.04
N TRP A 70 4.03 -4.00 9.11
CA TRP A 70 4.37 -3.48 7.79
C TRP A 70 5.03 -2.09 7.88
N ILE A 71 4.48 -1.19 8.68
CA ILE A 71 5.02 0.16 8.92
C ILE A 71 6.45 0.10 9.46
N ALA A 72 6.77 -0.83 10.36
CA ALA A 72 8.12 -0.99 10.90
C ALA A 72 9.16 -1.37 9.82
N GLY A 73 8.70 -1.95 8.70
CA GLY A 73 9.51 -2.29 7.53
C GLY A 73 9.78 -1.11 6.57
N VAL A 74 9.06 0.02 6.68
CA VAL A 74 9.21 1.14 5.74
C VAL A 74 10.43 2.01 6.11
N PRO A 75 11.48 2.07 5.27
CA PRO A 75 12.75 2.68 5.65
C PRO A 75 12.66 4.20 5.79
N GLU A 76 11.87 4.89 4.95
CA GLU A 76 11.77 6.35 4.97
C GLU A 76 11.15 6.88 6.28
N LEU A 77 10.34 6.06 6.97
CA LEU A 77 9.80 6.44 8.28
C LEU A 77 10.87 6.59 9.36
N ARG A 78 12.08 6.03 9.17
CA ARG A 78 13.21 6.21 10.09
C ARG A 78 13.83 7.60 9.98
N LEU A 79 13.53 8.33 8.89
CA LEU A 79 14.06 9.66 8.61
C LEU A 79 13.14 10.78 9.13
N LEU A 80 11.94 10.43 9.57
CA LEU A 80 10.97 11.37 10.14
C LEU A 80 11.21 11.57 11.62
N ASP A 81 10.91 12.77 12.11
CA ASP A 81 10.75 13.01 13.54
C ASP A 81 9.69 12.06 14.14
N VAL A 82 9.87 11.67 15.39
CA VAL A 82 8.98 10.70 16.06
C VAL A 82 7.53 11.19 16.07
N HIS A 83 7.29 12.47 16.33
CA HIS A 83 5.96 13.05 16.34
C HIS A 83 5.33 13.03 14.94
N GLU A 84 6.10 13.43 13.92
CA GLU A 84 5.64 13.49 12.53
C GLU A 84 5.38 12.10 11.95
N LYS A 85 6.23 11.13 12.28
CA LYS A 85 6.02 9.72 11.98
C LYS A 85 4.74 9.20 12.61
N LEU A 86 4.52 9.46 13.90
CA LEU A 86 3.30 9.01 14.58
C LEU A 86 2.07 9.61 13.91
N LYS A 87 2.08 10.91 13.63
CA LYS A 87 1.00 11.59 12.92
C LYS A 87 0.71 10.95 11.56
N LEU A 88 1.74 10.69 10.76
CA LEU A 88 1.60 10.02 9.47
C LEU A 88 0.96 8.63 9.61
N VAL A 89 1.52 7.80 10.48
CA VAL A 89 1.09 6.41 10.71
C VAL A 89 -0.36 6.39 11.22
N THR A 90 -0.72 7.21 12.20
CA THR A 90 -2.09 7.22 12.72
C THR A 90 -3.10 7.73 11.71
N ARG A 91 -2.75 8.76 10.91
CA ARG A 91 -3.66 9.35 9.92
C ARG A 91 -3.93 8.43 8.73
N GLN A 92 -3.01 7.54 8.40
CA GLN A 92 -3.13 6.63 7.27
C GLN A 92 -3.68 5.24 7.64
N LEU A 93 -3.86 4.96 8.94
CA LEU A 93 -4.18 3.63 9.45
C LEU A 93 -5.43 3.03 8.81
N CYS A 94 -6.59 3.70 8.91
CA CYS A 94 -7.85 3.15 8.41
C CYS A 94 -7.79 2.96 6.88
N LYS A 95 -7.28 3.96 6.15
CA LYS A 95 -7.12 3.90 4.70
C LYS A 95 -6.26 2.72 4.26
N ILE A 96 -5.11 2.50 4.90
CA ILE A 96 -4.20 1.40 4.55
C ILE A 96 -4.78 0.05 4.95
N ILE A 97 -5.45 -0.06 6.11
CA ILE A 97 -6.14 -1.29 6.51
C ILE A 97 -7.22 -1.63 5.47
N CYS A 98 -8.07 -0.68 5.06
CA CYS A 98 -9.05 -0.90 4.00
C CYS A 98 -8.40 -1.31 2.67
N PHE A 99 -7.24 -0.75 2.33
CA PHE A 99 -6.48 -1.16 1.14
C PHE A 99 -5.99 -2.62 1.23
N MET A 100 -5.48 -3.02 2.39
CA MET A 100 -5.06 -4.40 2.66
C MET A 100 -6.23 -5.38 2.54
N LEU A 101 -7.36 -5.06 3.18
CA LEU A 101 -8.59 -5.85 3.10
C LEU A 101 -9.11 -5.99 1.66
N SER A 102 -9.07 -4.89 0.89
CA SER A 102 -9.48 -4.90 -0.51
C SER A 102 -8.64 -5.84 -1.36
N TYR A 103 -7.31 -5.82 -1.19
CA TYR A 103 -6.42 -6.71 -1.93
C TYR A 103 -6.67 -8.18 -1.58
N TRP A 104 -6.84 -8.51 -0.31
CA TRP A 104 -7.13 -9.88 0.11
C TRP A 104 -8.49 -10.37 -0.38
N THR A 105 -9.50 -9.50 -0.34
CA THR A 105 -10.84 -9.78 -0.88
C THR A 105 -10.78 -10.08 -2.38
N TYR A 106 -10.00 -9.29 -3.13
CA TYR A 106 -9.71 -9.54 -4.55
C TYR A 106 -9.01 -10.89 -4.75
N ARG A 107 -7.92 -11.16 -4.02
CA ARG A 107 -7.10 -12.37 -4.17
C ARG A 107 -7.86 -13.65 -3.88
N GLN A 108 -8.83 -13.61 -2.97
CA GLN A 108 -9.66 -14.77 -2.62
C GLN A 108 -10.96 -14.86 -3.44
N ALA A 109 -11.18 -13.95 -4.40
CA ALA A 109 -12.42 -13.84 -5.17
C ALA A 109 -13.68 -13.93 -4.29
N HIS A 110 -13.64 -13.28 -3.12
CA HIS A 110 -14.70 -13.40 -2.14
C HIS A 110 -15.82 -12.38 -2.39
N ASP A 111 -17.06 -12.85 -2.37
CA ASP A 111 -18.27 -12.03 -2.41
C ASP A 111 -18.62 -11.58 -0.98
N GLY A 112 -18.04 -10.44 -0.57
CA GLY A 112 -18.02 -9.99 0.82
C GLY A 112 -16.77 -9.19 1.17
N ILE A 113 -16.27 -9.33 2.39
CA ILE A 113 -14.94 -8.79 2.79
C ILE A 113 -14.13 -9.88 3.46
N VAL A 114 -12.86 -10.00 3.08
CA VAL A 114 -11.90 -10.86 3.78
C VAL A 114 -11.09 -10.03 4.76
N PHE A 115 -11.16 -10.42 6.03
CA PHE A 115 -10.32 -9.91 7.10
C PHE A 115 -9.18 -10.89 7.41
N GLY A 116 -8.30 -10.47 8.31
CA GLY A 116 -7.20 -11.33 8.74
C GLY A 116 -7.65 -12.65 9.38
N SER A 117 -6.86 -13.71 9.13
CA SER A 117 -6.94 -15.04 9.75
C SER A 117 -8.24 -15.81 9.52
N GLY A 118 -8.71 -15.78 8.27
CA GLY A 118 -9.88 -16.53 7.86
C GLY A 118 -11.20 -15.96 8.39
N ILE A 119 -11.20 -14.78 8.99
CA ILE A 119 -12.43 -14.05 9.31
C ILE A 119 -12.91 -13.35 8.04
N CYS A 120 -14.20 -13.42 7.76
CA CYS A 120 -14.80 -12.77 6.60
C CYS A 120 -16.17 -12.19 6.95
N PHE A 121 -16.62 -11.26 6.14
CA PHE A 121 -18.01 -10.84 6.08
C PHE A 121 -18.67 -11.49 4.88
N ILE A 122 -19.64 -12.36 5.14
CA ILE A 122 -20.52 -12.99 4.16
C ILE A 122 -21.86 -12.23 4.19
N PRO A 123 -22.25 -11.52 3.12
CA PRO A 123 -23.42 -10.63 3.11
C PRO A 123 -24.76 -11.35 3.36
N THR A 124 -24.84 -12.63 3.01
CA THR A 124 -26.05 -13.45 3.11
C THR A 124 -26.27 -14.05 4.49
N GLU A 125 -25.26 -14.04 5.37
CA GLU A 125 -25.38 -14.58 6.72
C GLU A 125 -26.00 -13.56 7.68
N HIS A 126 -26.73 -14.07 8.68
CA HIS A 126 -27.33 -13.24 9.70
C HIS A 126 -26.24 -12.59 10.58
N GLN A 127 -26.41 -11.30 10.85
CA GLN A 127 -25.51 -10.49 11.66
C GLN A 127 -26.29 -9.51 12.52
N ASP A 128 -25.64 -9.04 13.58
CA ASP A 128 -26.06 -7.86 14.33
C ASP A 128 -26.26 -6.66 13.40
N GLU A 129 -27.33 -5.87 13.61
CA GLU A 129 -27.73 -4.79 12.71
C GLU A 129 -26.65 -3.70 12.58
N THR A 130 -25.99 -3.34 13.68
CA THR A 130 -24.95 -2.31 13.70
C THR A 130 -23.73 -2.80 12.91
N LEU A 131 -23.32 -4.04 13.17
CA LEU A 131 -22.21 -4.66 12.47
C LEU A 131 -22.52 -4.85 10.97
N LYS A 132 -23.75 -5.25 10.64
CA LYS A 132 -24.19 -5.42 9.25
C LYS A 132 -24.18 -4.10 8.48
N SER A 133 -24.71 -3.02 9.08
CA SER A 133 -24.73 -1.70 8.44
C SER A 133 -23.32 -1.20 8.11
N PHE A 134 -22.38 -1.38 9.03
CA PHE A 134 -20.97 -1.08 8.80
C PHE A 134 -20.41 -1.89 7.64
N LEU A 135 -20.55 -3.22 7.70
CA LEU A 135 -19.93 -4.14 6.76
C LEU A 135 -20.54 -4.05 5.36
N ASP A 136 -21.85 -3.83 5.23
CA ASP A 136 -22.51 -3.59 3.95
C ASP A 136 -21.97 -2.31 3.29
N SER A 137 -21.82 -1.23 4.08
CA SER A 137 -21.30 0.05 3.58
C SER A 137 -19.86 -0.07 3.09
N LEU A 138 -19.01 -0.73 3.88
CA LEU A 138 -17.62 -0.98 3.52
C LEU A 138 -17.53 -1.93 2.32
N ALA A 139 -18.32 -3.01 2.29
CA ALA A 139 -18.31 -4.01 1.22
C ALA A 139 -18.74 -3.39 -0.10
N ASN A 140 -19.73 -2.49 -0.09
CA ASN A 140 -20.17 -1.78 -1.28
C ASN A 140 -19.01 -1.02 -1.93
N VAL A 141 -18.25 -0.23 -1.17
CA VAL A 141 -17.10 0.53 -1.69
C VAL A 141 -15.97 -0.41 -2.15
N VAL A 142 -15.62 -1.39 -1.31
CA VAL A 142 -14.55 -2.35 -1.62
C VAL A 142 -14.87 -3.16 -2.89
N GLN A 143 -16.09 -3.69 -3.01
CA GLN A 143 -16.47 -4.53 -4.13
C GLN A 143 -16.64 -3.74 -5.42
N ASN A 144 -17.40 -2.64 -5.37
CA ASN A 144 -17.83 -1.94 -6.58
C ASN A 144 -16.78 -0.97 -7.11
N ASN A 145 -15.89 -0.44 -6.25
CA ASN A 145 -14.95 0.59 -6.66
C ASN A 145 -13.49 0.14 -6.62
N ILE A 146 -13.09 -0.64 -5.63
CA ILE A 146 -11.66 -0.99 -5.45
C ILE A 146 -11.35 -2.33 -6.14
N THR A 147 -12.01 -3.40 -5.73
CA THR A 147 -11.75 -4.75 -6.26
C THR A 147 -12.20 -4.89 -7.71
N SER A 148 -13.23 -4.14 -8.15
CA SER A 148 -13.63 -4.08 -9.56
C SER A 148 -12.49 -3.57 -10.45
N ILE A 149 -11.77 -2.53 -10.01
CA ILE A 149 -10.59 -2.01 -10.69
C ILE A 149 -9.46 -3.03 -10.62
N PHE A 150 -9.17 -3.61 -9.45
CA PHE A 150 -8.14 -4.66 -9.31
C PHE A 150 -8.36 -5.84 -10.26
N ARG A 151 -9.62 -6.28 -10.43
CA ARG A 151 -9.99 -7.31 -11.41
C ARG A 151 -9.78 -6.82 -12.83
N LYS A 152 -10.24 -5.60 -13.16
CA LYS A 152 -10.11 -5.02 -14.50
C LYS A 152 -8.65 -4.91 -14.95
N VAL A 153 -7.76 -4.46 -14.07
CA VAL A 153 -6.33 -4.30 -14.41
C VAL A 153 -5.51 -5.54 -14.10
N ALA A 154 -6.10 -6.58 -13.48
CA ALA A 154 -5.39 -7.72 -12.93
C ALA A 154 -4.15 -7.28 -12.12
N ILE A 155 -4.40 -6.51 -11.07
CA ILE A 155 -3.32 -5.87 -10.29
C ILE A 155 -2.30 -6.91 -9.82
N THR A 156 -1.02 -6.63 -10.05
CA THR A 156 0.06 -7.50 -9.59
C THR A 156 0.32 -7.28 -8.11
N ARG A 157 1.11 -8.17 -7.51
CA ARG A 157 1.49 -8.03 -6.10
C ARG A 157 2.41 -6.84 -5.89
N GLU A 158 3.32 -6.61 -6.83
CA GLU A 158 4.31 -5.56 -6.85
C GLU A 158 3.62 -4.20 -6.99
N GLU A 159 2.66 -4.07 -7.91
CA GLU A 159 1.83 -2.86 -8.06
C GLU A 159 1.04 -2.57 -6.80
N TYR A 160 0.43 -3.59 -6.17
CA TYR A 160 -0.27 -3.42 -4.91
C TYR A 160 0.67 -2.89 -3.81
N ILE A 161 1.87 -3.43 -3.68
CA ILE A 161 2.83 -2.99 -2.65
C ILE A 161 3.27 -1.54 -2.91
N LEU A 162 3.57 -1.19 -4.15
CA LEU A 162 3.93 0.18 -4.53
C LEU A 162 2.77 1.13 -4.29
N MET A 163 1.55 0.77 -4.67
CA MET A 163 0.34 1.54 -4.37
C MET A 163 0.13 1.70 -2.86
N LYS A 164 0.42 0.69 -2.04
CA LYS A 164 0.32 0.78 -0.57
C LYS A 164 1.28 1.84 -0.01
N LEU A 165 2.52 1.86 -0.51
CA LEU A 165 3.53 2.86 -0.14
C LEU A 165 3.15 4.26 -0.63
N ILE A 166 2.67 4.40 -1.87
CA ILE A 166 2.16 5.66 -2.41
C ILE A 166 1.02 6.18 -1.53
N ASN A 167 0.04 5.34 -1.17
CA ASN A 167 -1.08 5.74 -0.32
C ASN A 167 -0.66 6.16 1.10
N LEU A 168 0.43 5.59 1.64
CA LEU A 168 0.99 6.00 2.93
C LEU A 168 1.57 7.41 2.85
N PHE A 169 2.37 7.71 1.82
CA PHE A 169 3.04 9.00 1.67
C PHE A 169 2.21 10.06 0.95
N ASP A 170 1.07 9.70 0.33
CA ASP A 170 0.10 10.66 -0.20
C ASP A 170 -0.75 11.23 0.94
N THR A 171 -0.30 12.38 1.45
CA THR A 171 -0.84 13.05 2.63
C THR A 171 -1.39 14.42 2.27
N GLN A 172 -2.48 14.45 1.50
CA GLN A 172 -3.07 15.72 1.00
C GLN A 172 -3.47 16.70 2.11
N TYR A 173 -3.76 16.20 3.32
CA TYR A 173 -4.29 17.00 4.43
C TYR A 173 -3.39 17.01 5.69
N VAL A 174 -2.17 16.47 5.62
CA VAL A 174 -1.26 16.45 6.77
C VAL A 174 -0.18 17.51 6.61
N HIS A 175 -0.14 18.45 7.55
CA HIS A 175 0.90 19.47 7.56
C HIS A 175 2.18 18.94 8.22
N PHE A 176 3.29 18.99 7.49
CA PHE A 176 4.61 18.60 7.98
C PHE A 176 5.58 19.80 8.01
N PRO A 177 6.48 19.86 9.02
CA PRO A 177 7.66 20.73 8.98
C PRO A 177 8.45 20.54 7.68
N PRO A 178 9.23 21.55 7.23
CA PRO A 178 9.96 21.47 5.96
C PRO A 178 10.86 20.24 5.80
N SER A 179 11.55 19.81 6.86
CA SER A 179 12.40 18.61 6.87
C SER A 179 11.63 17.33 6.55
N ASP A 180 10.57 17.07 7.31
CA ASP A 180 9.75 15.87 7.22
C ASP A 180 8.93 15.84 5.92
N ARG A 181 8.46 17.01 5.48
CA ARG A 181 7.81 17.16 4.18
C ARG A 181 8.73 16.79 3.02
N ASN A 182 10.01 17.11 3.10
CA ASN A 182 10.97 16.71 2.06
C ASN A 182 11.11 15.18 2.03
N VAL A 183 11.18 14.52 3.19
CA VAL A 183 11.21 13.06 3.28
C VAL A 183 9.95 12.43 2.69
N VAL A 184 8.77 12.89 3.09
CA VAL A 184 7.47 12.38 2.58
C VAL A 184 7.36 12.58 1.07
N ASN A 185 7.70 13.76 0.55
CA ASN A 185 7.64 14.04 -0.88
C ASN A 185 8.67 13.24 -1.68
N ALA A 186 9.87 13.05 -1.16
CA ALA A 186 10.89 12.22 -1.80
C ALA A 186 10.44 10.75 -1.88
N ALA A 187 9.90 10.22 -0.77
CA ALA A 187 9.34 8.88 -0.72
C ALA A 187 8.18 8.70 -1.72
N LEU A 188 7.24 9.65 -1.74
CA LEU A 188 6.10 9.61 -2.67
C LEU A 188 6.57 9.57 -4.13
N ARG A 189 7.47 10.48 -4.53
CA ARG A 189 8.02 10.52 -5.91
C ARG A 189 8.76 9.23 -6.26
N LYS A 190 9.58 8.72 -5.34
CA LYS A 190 10.30 7.45 -5.51
C LYS A 190 9.33 6.30 -5.81
N TYR A 191 8.28 6.13 -5.00
CA TYR A 191 7.34 5.03 -5.19
C TYR A 191 6.43 5.20 -6.42
N GLN A 192 6.09 6.45 -6.78
CA GLN A 192 5.40 6.74 -8.04
C GLN A 192 6.27 6.38 -9.25
N ALA A 193 7.53 6.79 -9.26
CA ALA A 193 8.48 6.44 -10.33
C ALA A 193 8.69 4.93 -10.43
N ALA A 194 8.85 4.25 -9.29
CA ALA A 194 8.98 2.80 -9.24
C ALA A 194 7.75 2.07 -9.80
N LEU A 195 6.53 2.56 -9.53
CA LEU A 195 5.31 1.99 -10.11
C LEU A 195 5.26 2.13 -11.63
N VAL A 196 5.57 3.33 -12.14
CA VAL A 196 5.60 3.57 -13.59
C VAL A 196 6.65 2.68 -14.26
N ASN A 197 7.85 2.59 -13.69
CA ASN A 197 8.91 1.75 -14.21
C ASN A 197 8.51 0.26 -14.19
N HIS A 198 7.96 -0.22 -13.07
CA HIS A 198 7.48 -1.59 -12.95
C HIS A 198 6.44 -1.93 -14.01
N ILE A 199 5.47 -1.05 -14.27
CA ILE A 199 4.45 -1.27 -15.31
C ILE A 199 5.10 -1.41 -16.69
N LYS A 200 6.03 -0.52 -17.05
CA LYS A 200 6.72 -0.55 -18.35
C LYS A 200 7.53 -1.86 -18.53
N VAL A 201 8.25 -2.27 -17.49
CA VAL A 201 9.09 -3.48 -17.54
C VAL A 201 8.24 -4.76 -17.54
N SER A 202 7.19 -4.83 -16.73
CA SER A 202 6.32 -6.00 -16.63
C SER A 202 5.37 -6.17 -17.82
N HIS A 203 5.07 -5.09 -18.54
CA HIS A 203 4.19 -5.07 -19.70
C HIS A 203 4.90 -4.43 -20.91
N PRO A 204 5.94 -5.08 -21.49
CA PRO A 204 6.74 -4.50 -22.57
C PRO A 204 5.95 -4.30 -23.88
N SER A 205 4.77 -4.91 -23.99
CA SER A 205 3.86 -4.74 -25.13
C SER A 205 2.97 -3.50 -25.00
N PHE A 206 2.95 -2.82 -23.86
CA PHE A 206 2.14 -1.62 -23.67
C PHE A 206 2.76 -0.44 -24.40
N ASP A 207 1.95 0.27 -25.17
CA ASP A 207 2.30 1.60 -25.65
C ASP A 207 2.14 2.65 -24.54
N TYR A 208 2.51 3.89 -24.84
CA TYR A 208 2.40 5.01 -23.90
C TYR A 208 0.97 5.18 -23.35
N ASN A 209 -0.04 4.99 -24.20
CA ASN A 209 -1.44 5.17 -23.81
C ASN A 209 -1.88 4.07 -22.86
N ALA A 210 -1.55 2.81 -23.13
CA ALA A 210 -1.87 1.68 -22.26
C ALA A 210 -1.20 1.81 -20.87
N VAL A 211 0.05 2.29 -20.81
CA VAL A 211 0.72 2.61 -19.55
C VAL A 211 -0.03 3.72 -18.80
N ALA A 212 -0.38 4.81 -19.48
CA ALA A 212 -1.11 5.93 -18.89
C ALA A 212 -2.52 5.53 -18.39
N GLU A 213 -3.23 4.69 -19.15
CA GLU A 213 -4.53 4.15 -18.75
C GLU A 213 -4.42 3.26 -17.51
N ARG A 214 -3.40 2.40 -17.45
CA ARG A 214 -3.16 1.56 -16.28
C ARG A 214 -2.85 2.38 -15.04
N ILE A 215 -1.96 3.37 -15.16
CA ILE A 215 -1.66 4.32 -14.07
C ILE A 215 -2.95 5.02 -13.64
N SER A 216 -3.71 5.57 -14.59
CA SER A 216 -4.96 6.28 -14.29
C SER A 216 -5.97 5.38 -13.56
N ALA A 217 -6.07 4.11 -13.95
CA ALA A 217 -6.93 3.14 -13.27
C ALA A 217 -6.47 2.88 -11.83
N LEU A 218 -5.16 2.66 -11.61
CA LEU A 218 -4.61 2.41 -10.28
C LEU A 218 -4.80 3.62 -9.35
N PHE A 219 -4.45 4.83 -9.80
CA PHE A 219 -4.65 6.06 -9.03
C PHE A 219 -6.13 6.40 -8.85
N GLY A 220 -6.99 6.01 -9.79
CA GLY A 220 -8.45 6.15 -9.70
C GLY A 220 -9.08 5.40 -8.52
N VAL A 221 -8.35 4.46 -7.90
CA VAL A 221 -8.78 3.77 -6.68
C VAL A 221 -8.69 4.66 -5.43
N MET A 222 -7.79 5.65 -5.42
CA MET A 222 -7.46 6.43 -4.21
C MET A 222 -8.65 7.17 -3.58
N PRO A 223 -9.55 7.84 -4.33
CA PRO A 223 -10.72 8.48 -3.72
C PRO A 223 -11.63 7.50 -2.99
N TYR A 224 -11.73 6.27 -3.49
CA TYR A 224 -12.54 5.22 -2.88
C TYR A 224 -11.86 4.60 -1.65
N LEU A 225 -10.53 4.62 -1.59
CA LEU A 225 -9.81 4.23 -0.37
C LEU A 225 -9.97 5.25 0.73
N GLU A 226 -9.94 6.54 0.39
CA GLU A 226 -10.24 7.61 1.33
C GLU A 226 -11.66 7.45 1.89
N LEU A 227 -12.65 7.20 1.01
CA LEU A 227 -14.02 6.92 1.42
C LEU A 227 -14.13 5.66 2.31
N ALA A 228 -13.46 4.57 1.94
CA ALA A 228 -13.46 3.35 2.74
C ALA A 228 -12.84 3.57 4.14
N GLY A 229 -11.73 4.30 4.20
CA GLY A 229 -11.08 4.67 5.46
C GLY A 229 -11.97 5.55 6.35
N GLN A 230 -12.73 6.48 5.77
CA GLN A 230 -13.70 7.30 6.50
C GLN A 230 -14.88 6.48 7.02
N ILE A 231 -15.42 5.56 6.21
CA ILE A 231 -16.48 4.65 6.64
C ILE A 231 -15.98 3.80 7.81
N ASP A 232 -14.80 3.22 7.70
CA ASP A 232 -14.17 2.42 8.75
C ASP A 232 -14.00 3.25 10.05
N ASP A 233 -13.39 4.43 9.96
CA ASP A 233 -13.13 5.28 11.14
C ASP A 233 -14.41 5.73 11.85
N ILE A 234 -15.45 6.12 11.10
CA ILE A 234 -16.75 6.53 11.67
C ILE A 234 -17.40 5.37 12.44
N HIS A 235 -17.44 4.17 11.84
CA HIS A 235 -18.07 3.02 12.49
C HIS A 235 -17.26 2.55 13.70
N TRP A 236 -15.92 2.53 13.60
CA TRP A 236 -15.07 2.21 14.77
C TRP A 236 -15.21 3.23 15.90
N SER A 237 -15.37 4.51 15.58
CA SER A 237 -15.63 5.55 16.57
C SER A 237 -16.94 5.30 17.32
N VAL A 238 -18.01 5.01 16.59
CA VAL A 238 -19.34 4.71 17.16
C VAL A 238 -19.31 3.44 18.01
N MET A 239 -18.75 2.34 17.48
CA MET A 239 -18.66 1.07 18.21
C MET A 239 -17.77 1.22 19.46
N THR A 240 -16.72 2.05 19.42
CA THR A 240 -15.83 2.28 20.57
C THR A 240 -16.54 3.08 21.66
N ALA A 241 -17.30 4.09 21.25
CA ALA A 241 -18.11 4.92 22.15
C ALA A 241 -19.18 4.07 22.87
N HIS A 242 -19.87 3.17 22.16
CA HIS A 242 -20.89 2.29 22.75
C HIS A 242 -20.32 1.03 23.41
N ASN A 243 -19.04 0.73 23.21
CA ASN A 243 -18.38 -0.50 23.63
C ASN A 243 -18.99 -1.77 23.02
N ASP A 244 -19.46 -1.68 21.78
CA ASP A 244 -19.96 -2.83 21.02
C ASP A 244 -18.86 -3.86 20.86
N GLY A 245 -19.19 -5.16 21.00
CA GLY A 245 -18.20 -6.23 20.91
C GLY A 245 -17.03 -6.12 21.92
N ASN A 246 -17.21 -5.36 23.01
CA ASN A 246 -16.17 -5.08 24.01
C ASN A 246 -14.93 -4.38 23.41
N ILE A 247 -15.09 -3.58 22.36
CA ILE A 247 -13.94 -3.02 21.61
C ILE A 247 -13.26 -1.86 22.33
N ARG A 248 -13.90 -1.27 23.35
CA ARG A 248 -13.34 -0.13 24.07
C ARG A 248 -12.01 -0.52 24.69
N GLY A 249 -10.98 0.27 24.39
CA GLY A 249 -9.62 0.07 24.84
C GLY A 249 -8.83 1.36 24.69
N ARG A 250 -7.62 1.41 25.24
CA ARG A 250 -6.77 2.60 25.16
C ARG A 250 -6.46 2.97 23.70
N LEU A 251 -6.00 1.99 22.93
CA LEU A 251 -5.60 2.19 21.54
C LEU A 251 -6.78 2.56 20.63
N THR A 252 -7.92 1.87 20.75
CA THR A 252 -9.13 2.20 19.98
C THR A 252 -9.65 3.60 20.29
N ASN A 253 -9.59 4.03 21.56
CA ASN A 253 -9.94 5.41 21.93
C ASN A 253 -8.96 6.45 21.37
N GLU A 254 -7.65 6.19 21.47
CA GLU A 254 -6.62 7.10 20.93
C GLU A 254 -6.75 7.26 19.40
N ILE A 255 -6.99 6.15 18.68
CA ILE A 255 -7.08 6.13 17.21
C ILE A 255 -8.41 6.67 16.70
N HIS A 256 -9.55 6.25 17.24
CA HIS A 256 -10.86 6.55 16.62
C HIS A 256 -11.60 7.69 17.33
N VAL A 257 -11.46 7.82 18.65
CA VAL A 257 -12.24 8.80 19.43
C VAL A 257 -11.47 10.11 19.63
N GLN A 258 -10.15 10.03 19.81
CA GLN A 258 -9.32 11.18 20.18
C GLN A 258 -8.50 11.75 19.01
N SER A 259 -8.27 11.00 17.93
CA SER A 259 -7.51 11.47 16.76
C SER A 259 -8.17 12.66 16.05
N THR A 260 -9.49 12.78 16.15
CA THR A 260 -10.27 13.95 15.69
C THR A 260 -9.96 15.23 16.47
N ARG A 261 -9.28 15.14 17.62
CA ARG A 261 -8.91 16.30 18.47
C ARG A 261 -7.48 16.78 18.26
N ILE A 262 -6.65 16.03 17.54
CA ILE A 262 -5.27 16.42 17.21
C ILE A 262 -5.27 17.09 15.83
N SER A 263 -5.94 18.24 15.74
CA SER A 263 -5.90 19.17 14.59
C SER A 263 -4.91 20.27 14.85
#